data_AF-A0A3D1CND4-F1
#
_entry.id   AF-A0A3D1CND4-F1
#
_cell.length_a   1.000
_cell.length_b   1.000
_cell.length_c   1.000
_cell.angle_alpha   90.00
_cell.angle_beta   90.00
_cell.angle_gamma   90.00
#
_symmetry.space_group_name_H-M   'P 1'
#
loop_
_entity.id
_entity.type
_entity.pdbx_description
1 polymer ?
#
loop_
_entity_poly.entity_id
_entity_poly.type
_entity_poly.pdbx_seq_one_letter_code
_entity_poly.pdbx_strand_id
1 'polypeptide(L)' 'LGQLASQAQMAQQYHTGEITGIGTLFCDSCGTQMHFKKTGRIPPCPKCHHTEFRRYSK' A
#
# COMPACT_ATOMS: atom_id res chain seq x y z
N LEU A 1 13.26 -16.79 28.84
CA LEU A 1 11.95 -16.79 28.14
C LEU A 1 11.84 -15.42 27.45
N GLY A 2 12.34 -15.14 26.24
CA GLY A 2 12.30 -15.88 24.98
C GLY A 2 11.41 -15.08 24.02
N GLN A 3 11.97 -14.03 23.41
CA GLN A 3 11.32 -12.93 22.68
C GLN A 3 10.18 -13.36 21.75
N LEU A 4 8.96 -12.88 22.02
CA LEU A 4 7.80 -13.06 21.15
C LEU A 4 7.48 -11.77 20.39
N ALA A 5 7.21 -11.96 19.10
CA ALA A 5 6.48 -11.07 18.19
C ALA A 5 7.24 -9.96 17.46
N SER A 6 8.32 -10.32 16.75
CA SER A 6 8.71 -9.60 15.51
C SER A 6 7.76 -9.97 14.37
N GLN A 7 6.46 -9.66 14.51
CA GLN A 7 5.47 -10.00 13.49
C GLN A 7 5.07 -8.77 12.68
N ALA A 8 5.23 -8.92 11.36
CA ALA A 8 4.59 -8.15 10.30
C ALA A 8 5.16 -6.76 9.96
N GLN A 9 6.47 -6.67 9.70
CA GLN A 9 6.96 -5.68 8.71
C GLN A 9 6.79 -6.22 7.28
N MET A 10 5.61 -6.77 6.97
CA MET A 10 5.29 -7.11 5.59
C MET A 10 4.91 -5.81 4.89
N ALA A 11 5.82 -5.30 4.06
CA ALA A 11 5.46 -4.31 3.06
C ALA A 11 4.37 -4.93 2.19
N GLN A 12 3.11 -4.64 2.51
CA GLN A 12 1.97 -5.11 1.74
C GLN A 12 2.09 -4.47 0.37
N GLN A 13 2.39 -5.29 -0.64
CA GLN A 13 2.34 -4.93 -2.05
C GLN A 13 0.88 -5.00 -2.49
N TYR A 14 0.42 -3.96 -3.14
CA TYR A 14 -0.94 -3.81 -3.60
C TYR A 14 -0.95 -3.52 -5.09
N HIS A 15 -1.98 -4.01 -5.78
CA HIS A 15 -2.13 -3.79 -7.21
C HIS A 15 -3.38 -2.97 -7.56
N THR A 16 -3.36 -2.28 -8.70
CA THR A 16 -4.57 -1.67 -9.27
C THR A 16 -5.68 -2.70 -9.41
N GLY A 17 -6.89 -2.32 -9.01
CA GLY A 17 -8.07 -3.19 -9.00
C GLY A 17 -8.26 -3.99 -7.71
N GLU A 18 -7.21 -4.13 -6.89
CA GLU A 18 -7.29 -4.80 -5.59
C GLU A 18 -8.03 -3.92 -4.57
N ILE A 19 -8.73 -4.55 -3.63
CA ILE A 19 -9.45 -3.83 -2.57
C ILE A 19 -8.46 -3.51 -1.44
N THR A 20 -8.16 -2.24 -1.26
CA THR A 20 -7.36 -1.78 -0.12
C THR A 20 -8.25 -1.17 0.96
N GLY A 21 -7.81 -1.29 2.20
CA GLY A 21 -8.43 -0.62 3.35
C GLY A 21 -8.04 0.86 3.44
N ILE A 22 -8.63 1.54 4.42
CA ILE A 22 -8.25 2.91 4.78
C ILE A 22 -6.74 2.95 5.08
N GLY A 23 -6.06 3.99 4.57
CA GLY A 23 -4.62 4.19 4.77
C GLY A 23 -3.96 4.90 3.59
N THR A 24 -2.64 5.08 3.67
CA THR A 24 -1.84 5.72 2.61
C THR A 24 -1.04 4.66 1.88
N LEU A 25 -1.17 4.60 0.55
CA LEU A 25 -0.33 3.78 -0.32
C LEU A 25 0.66 4.65 -1.07
N PHE A 26 1.80 4.08 -1.43
CA PHE A 26 2.86 4.76 -2.16
C PHE A 26 3.07 4.02 -3.47
N CYS A 27 3.04 4.74 -4.59
CA CYS A 27 3.37 4.16 -5.89
C CYS A 27 4.83 3.72 -5.88
N ASP A 28 5.08 2.46 -6.28
CA ASP A 28 6.45 1.95 -6.34
C ASP A 28 7.30 2.67 -7.38
N SER A 29 6.70 2.95 -8.55
CA SER A 29 7.39 3.58 -9.68
C SER A 29 7.72 5.06 -9.46
N CYS A 30 6.81 5.87 -8.92
CA CYS A 30 6.99 7.32 -8.83
C CYS A 30 6.97 7.90 -7.40
N GLY A 31 6.73 7.06 -6.38
CA GLY A 31 6.65 7.49 -4.98
C GLY A 31 5.42 8.33 -4.63
N THR A 32 4.41 8.41 -5.51
CA THR A 32 3.19 9.20 -5.25
C THR A 32 2.40 8.61 -4.08
N GLN A 33 2.06 9.45 -3.12
CA GLN A 33 1.24 9.09 -1.96
C GLN A 33 -0.24 9.15 -2.33
N MET A 34 -0.96 8.05 -2.10
CA MET A 34 -2.39 7.92 -2.36
C MET A 34 -3.11 7.65 -1.05
N HIS A 35 -3.92 8.61 -0.62
CA HIS A 35 -4.68 8.52 0.62
C HIS A 35 -6.05 7.87 0.35
N PHE A 36 -6.23 6.65 0.82
CA PHE A 36 -7.49 5.93 0.79
C PHE A 36 -8.27 6.22 2.07
N LYS A 37 -9.36 6.99 1.94
CA LYS A 37 -10.28 7.30 3.04
C LYS A 37 -11.39 6.26 3.24
N LYS A 38 -11.53 5.33 2.29
CA LYS A 38 -12.52 4.27 2.30
C LYS A 38 -11.92 2.98 1.75
N THR A 39 -12.49 1.85 2.13
CA THR A 39 -12.25 0.57 1.46
C THR A 39 -12.71 0.68 0.01
N GLY A 40 -11.83 0.33 -0.92
CA GLY A 40 -12.16 0.48 -2.34
C GLY A 40 -11.08 -0.10 -3.24
N ARG A 41 -11.40 -0.13 -4.54
CA ARG A 41 -10.46 -0.57 -5.57
C ARG A 41 -9.38 0.47 -5.77
N ILE A 42 -8.13 0.03 -5.82
CA ILE A 42 -6.99 0.90 -6.09
C ILE A 42 -7.03 1.35 -7.57
N PRO A 43 -7.09 2.65 -7.87
CA PRO A 43 -6.97 3.15 -9.23
C PRO A 43 -5.51 3.08 -9.73
N PRO A 44 -5.26 3.13 -11.06
CA PRO A 44 -3.92 3.31 -11.59
C PRO A 44 -3.30 4.63 -11.13
N CYS A 45 -1.97 4.68 -11.03
CA CYS A 45 -1.28 5.86 -10.52
C CYS A 45 -1.56 7.09 -11.39
N PRO A 46 -2.01 8.23 -10.83
CA PRO A 46 -2.36 9.42 -11.61
C PRO A 46 -1.15 10.12 -12.27
N LYS A 47 0.08 9.78 -11.86
CA LYS A 47 1.31 10.35 -12.45
C LYS A 47 1.93 9.49 -13.55
N CYS A 48 2.02 8.18 -13.32
CA CYS A 48 2.76 7.27 -14.20
C CYS A 48 1.92 6.10 -14.72
N HIS A 49 0.63 6.01 -14.36
CA HIS A 49 -0.26 4.88 -14.67
C HIS A 49 0.22 3.52 -14.17
N HIS A 50 1.19 3.50 -13.26
CA HIS A 50 1.70 2.28 -12.66
C HIS A 50 0.64 1.62 -11.77
N THR A 51 0.72 0.31 -11.69
CA THR A 51 -0.28 -0.54 -11.06
C THR A 51 0.19 -1.14 -9.76
N GLU A 52 1.44 -0.90 -9.33
CA GLU A 52 1.99 -1.45 -8.08
C GLU A 52 2.15 -0.35 -7.03
N PHE A 53 1.72 -0.68 -5.81
CA PHE A 53 1.73 0.22 -4.67
C PHE A 53 2.20 -0.51 -3.42
N ARG A 54 2.82 0.22 -2.50
CA ARG A 54 3.32 -0.32 -1.23
C ARG A 54 2.75 0.48 -0.07
N ARG A 55 2.42 -0.20 1.04
CA ARG A 55 2.07 0.46 2.30
C ARG A 55 3.26 0.39 3.25
N TYR A 56 3.72 1.56 3.70
CA TYR A 56 4.64 1.63 4.83
C TYR A 56 3.85 1.46 6.13
N SER A 57 3.88 0.26 6.71
CA SER A 57 3.55 0.09 8.13
C SER A 57 4.79 0.51 8.92
N LYS A 58 4.67 1.59 9.69
CA LYS A 58 5.71 2.02 10.63
C LYS A 58 5.67 1.16 11.89
#